data_AF-A0A7S7FZR8-F1
#
_entry.id   AF-A0A7S7FZR8-F1
#
_cell.length_a   1.000
_cell.length_b   1.000
_cell.length_c   1.000
_cell.angle_alpha   90.00
_cell.angle_beta   90.00
_cell.angle_gamma   90.00
#
_symmetry.space_group_name_H-M   'P 1'
#
loop_
_entity.id
_entity.type
_entity.pdbx_description
1 polymer ?
#
loop_
_entity_poly.entity_id
_entity_poly.type
_entity_poly.pdbx_seq_one_letter_code
_entity_poly.pdbx_strand_id
1 'polypeptide(L)'
;MIITHDIGESSQEYERLTNFLNANNYNTITYDLRNHGQSIQNHDNLGDIEDDKIFINDLHKIITFLKKQNNLKIFLLGHSLGSIINNCYVYKFQDIDGVINTATYSKILNKTKKF
;
A
#
# COMPACT_ATOMS: atom_id res chain seq x y z
N MET A 1 7.75 1.13 -8.01
CA MET A 1 7.14 0.17 -7.08
C MET A 1 6.78 0.92 -5.81
N ILE A 2 5.52 0.87 -5.41
CA ILE A 2 5.05 1.46 -4.16
C ILE A 2 4.90 0.31 -3.16
N ILE A 3 5.48 0.47 -1.98
CA ILE A 3 5.53 -0.55 -0.93
C ILE A 3 4.68 -0.07 0.24
N THR A 4 3.65 -0.85 0.56
CA THR A 4 2.71 -0.60 1.66
C THR A 4 3.07 -1.50 2.83
N HIS A 5 3.46 -0.92 3.97
CA HIS A 5 3.85 -1.66 5.17
C HIS A 5 2.65 -2.22 5.95
N ASP A 6 2.93 -3.05 6.96
CA ASP A 6 1.93 -3.73 7.78
C ASP A 6 1.54 -2.96 9.05
N ILE A 7 0.57 -3.50 9.79
CA ILE A 7 0.20 -2.96 11.11
C ILE A 7 1.36 -3.08 12.09
N GLY A 8 1.66 -2.00 12.81
CA GLY A 8 2.78 -1.95 13.76
C GLY A 8 4.17 -1.88 13.12
N GLU A 9 4.28 -1.86 11.79
CA GLU A 9 5.51 -1.57 11.05
C GLU A 9 5.58 -0.09 10.63
N SER A 10 6.65 0.27 9.94
CA SER A 10 6.80 1.52 9.20
C SER A 10 7.49 1.29 7.84
N SER A 11 7.76 2.38 7.13
CA SER A 11 8.55 2.39 5.90
C SER A 11 10.01 1.96 6.08
N GLN A 12 10.57 2.07 7.30
CA GLN A 12 11.98 1.77 7.59
C GLN A 12 12.29 0.27 7.45
N GLU A 13 11.34 -0.59 7.82
CA GLU A 13 11.45 -2.05 7.76
C GLU A 13 11.66 -2.55 6.33
N TYR A 14 11.27 -1.74 5.33
CA TYR A 14 11.43 -2.04 3.90
C TYR A 14 12.68 -1.42 3.29
N GLU A 15 13.57 -0.78 4.05
CA GLU A 15 14.78 -0.12 3.53
C GLU A 15 15.68 -1.11 2.78
N ARG A 16 15.92 -2.30 3.36
CA ARG A 16 16.74 -3.33 2.72
C ARG A 16 16.17 -3.78 1.37
N LEU A 17 14.85 -3.96 1.30
CA LEU A 17 14.16 -4.35 0.06
C LEU A 17 14.22 -3.22 -0.97
N THR A 18 13.98 -1.99 -0.52
CA THR A 18 14.09 -0.77 -1.33
C THR A 18 15.49 -0.62 -1.93
N ASN A 19 16.54 -0.78 -1.14
CA ASN A 19 17.92 -0.71 -1.61
C ASN A 19 18.23 -1.80 -2.63
N PHE A 20 17.76 -3.03 -2.40
CA PHE A 20 17.90 -4.12 -3.37
C PHE A 20 17.19 -3.81 -4.70
N LEU A 21 15.96 -3.31 -4.65
CA LEU A 21 15.18 -2.97 -5.84
C LEU A 21 15.79 -1.79 -6.61
N ASN A 22 16.22 -0.75 -5.91
CA ASN A 22 16.91 0.40 -6.49
C ASN A 22 18.20 -0.01 -7.19
N ALA A 23 19.01 -0.89 -6.58
CA ALA A 23 20.21 -1.46 -7.20
C ALA A 23 19.91 -2.29 -8.46
N ASN A 24 18.68 -2.75 -8.63
CA ASN A 24 18.18 -3.47 -9.81
C ASN A 24 17.32 -2.58 -10.73
N ASN A 25 17.50 -1.26 -10.69
CA ASN A 25 16.85 -0.27 -11.58
C ASN A 25 15.33 -0.13 -11.42
N TYR A 26 14.78 -0.45 -10.24
CA TYR A 26 13.39 -0.13 -9.90
C TYR A 26 13.34 1.12 -9.04
N ASN A 27 12.55 2.12 -9.43
CA ASN A 27 12.22 3.22 -8.53
C ASN A 27 11.27 2.73 -7.44
N THR A 28 11.60 2.93 -6.17
CA THR A 28 10.77 2.54 -5.03
C THR A 28 10.23 3.73 -4.25
N ILE A 29 9.01 3.59 -3.74
CA ILE A 29 8.40 4.52 -2.80
C ILE A 29 7.86 3.73 -1.63
N THR A 30 8.24 4.11 -0.43
CA THR A 30 7.63 3.68 0.83
C THR A 30 6.95 4.90 1.46
N TYR A 31 5.96 4.66 2.31
CA TYR A 31 5.25 5.70 3.04
C TYR A 31 4.70 5.11 4.34
N ASP A 32 4.56 5.94 5.36
CA ASP A 32 3.99 5.50 6.63
C ASP A 32 2.48 5.67 6.62
N LEU A 33 1.76 4.58 6.88
CA LEU A 33 0.31 4.58 7.07
C LEU A 33 -0.07 5.56 8.19
N ARG A 34 -1.28 6.11 8.11
CA ARG A 34 -1.83 6.99 9.16
C ARG A 34 -1.65 6.36 10.54
N ASN A 35 -1.15 7.14 11.49
CA ASN A 35 -0.88 6.74 12.87
C ASN A 35 0.16 5.60 13.02
N HIS A 36 1.03 5.43 12.03
CA HIS A 36 2.20 4.54 12.05
C HIS A 36 3.47 5.33 11.72
N GLY A 37 4.65 4.83 12.13
CA GLY A 37 5.94 5.44 11.79
C GLY A 37 6.00 6.95 12.02
N GLN A 38 6.47 7.68 11.02
CA GLN A 38 6.57 9.14 11.01
C GLN A 38 5.22 9.85 10.80
N SER A 39 4.16 9.10 10.49
CA SER A 39 2.79 9.62 10.34
C SER A 39 2.00 9.65 11.66
N ILE A 40 2.64 9.32 12.79
CA ILE A 40 2.06 9.43 14.14
C ILE A 40 1.95 10.90 14.53
N GLN A 41 0.73 11.37 14.81
CA GLN A 41 0.47 12.74 15.27
C GLN A 41 0.27 12.82 16.79
N ASN A 42 -0.31 11.77 17.39
CA ASN A 42 -0.46 11.64 18.83
C ASN A 42 -0.20 10.17 19.22
N HIS A 43 0.64 9.97 20.24
CA HIS A 43 0.94 8.65 20.79
C HIS A 43 -0.25 8.00 21.51
N ASP A 44 -1.27 8.77 21.89
CA ASP A 44 -2.50 8.21 22.47
C ASP A 44 -3.37 7.47 21.43
N ASN A 45 -3.14 7.72 20.12
CA ASN A 45 -3.94 7.18 19.01
C ASN A 45 -3.12 6.21 18.13
N LEU A 46 -2.11 5.54 18.70
CA LEU A 46 -1.27 4.59 17.95
C LEU A 46 -2.10 3.50 17.30
N GLY A 47 -2.04 3.40 15.97
CA GLY A 47 -2.81 2.43 15.20
C GLY A 47 -4.33 2.67 15.20
N ASP A 48 -4.83 3.76 15.79
CA ASP A 48 -6.26 4.09 15.78
C ASP A 48 -6.66 4.64 14.41
N ILE A 49 -7.70 4.08 13.81
CA ILE A 49 -8.14 4.42 12.46
C ILE A 49 -9.66 4.52 12.46
N GLU A 50 -10.18 5.74 12.31
CA GLU A 50 -11.62 6.01 12.30
C GLU A 50 -12.33 5.42 11.05
N ASP A 51 -11.67 5.46 9.89
CA ASP A 51 -12.16 4.90 8.63
C ASP A 51 -11.01 4.23 7.87
N ASP A 52 -11.11 2.93 7.65
CA ASP A 52 -10.14 2.11 6.91
C ASP A 52 -9.94 2.59 5.46
N LYS A 53 -10.93 3.31 4.89
CA LYS A 53 -10.81 3.94 3.57
C LYS A 53 -9.70 4.99 3.52
N ILE A 54 -9.24 5.51 4.66
CA ILE A 54 -8.16 6.50 4.69
C ILE A 54 -6.89 5.97 4.03
N PHE A 55 -6.56 4.68 4.23
CA PHE A 55 -5.39 4.06 3.62
C PHE A 55 -5.48 4.00 2.10
N ILE A 56 -6.66 3.65 1.59
CA ILE A 56 -6.92 3.60 0.14
C ILE A 56 -6.85 5.00 -0.46
N ASN A 57 -7.38 6.00 0.23
CA ASN A 57 -7.37 7.38 -0.23
C ASN A 57 -5.95 7.98 -0.22
N ASP A 58 -5.14 7.68 0.79
CA ASP A 58 -3.76 8.16 0.86
C ASP A 58 -2.89 7.49 -0.21
N LEU A 59 -3.03 6.17 -0.43
CA LEU A 59 -2.40 5.48 -1.55
C LEU A 59 -2.83 6.08 -2.91
N HIS A 60 -4.11 6.42 -3.06
CA HIS A 60 -4.62 7.07 -4.28
C HIS A 60 -3.97 8.42 -4.55
N LYS A 61 -3.74 9.23 -3.51
CA LYS A 61 -3.04 10.52 -3.66
C LYS A 61 -1.61 10.32 -4.14
N ILE A 62 -0.89 9.35 -3.57
CA ILE A 62 0.49 9.01 -3.98
C ILE A 62 0.50 8.59 -5.45
N ILE A 63 -0.35 7.65 -5.85
CA ILE A 63 -0.40 7.15 -7.24
C ILE A 63 -0.78 8.28 -8.21
N THR A 64 -1.79 9.08 -7.88
CA THR A 64 -2.23 10.20 -8.71
C THR A 64 -1.13 11.25 -8.86
N PHE A 65 -0.39 11.54 -7.79
CA PHE A 65 0.76 12.44 -7.85
C PHE A 65 1.83 11.89 -8.80
N LEU A 66 2.20 10.61 -8.66
CA LEU A 66 3.26 10.01 -9.47
C LEU A 66 2.91 9.94 -10.95
N LYS A 67 1.66 9.57 -11.29
CA LYS A 67 1.16 9.55 -12.67
C LYS A 67 1.20 10.92 -13.35
N LYS A 68 1.09 12.01 -12.59
CA LYS A 68 1.22 13.37 -13.12
C LYS A 68 2.66 13.77 -13.39
N GLN A 69 3.61 13.19 -12.64
CA GLN A 69 5.03 13.53 -12.73
C GLN A 69 5.77 12.71 -13.79
N ASN A 70 5.36 11.47 -14.04
CA ASN A 70 6.00 10.59 -15.02
C ASN A 70 5.03 9.55 -15.57
N ASN A 71 5.42 8.91 -16.67
CA ASN A 71 4.65 7.84 -17.32
C ASN A 71 5.24 6.45 -17.04
N LEU A 72 5.82 6.24 -15.84
CA LEU A 72 6.40 4.96 -15.46
C LEU A 72 5.32 3.97 -15.06
N LYS A 73 5.60 2.67 -15.25
CA LYS A 73 4.74 1.60 -14.74
C LYS A 73 4.69 1.62 -13.22
N ILE A 74 3.49 1.46 -12.66
CA ILE A 74 3.24 1.45 -11.23
C ILE A 74 2.88 0.03 -10.79
N PHE A 75 3.71 -0.53 -9.92
CA PHE A 75 3.48 -1.79 -9.24
C PHE A 75 3.29 -1.55 -7.75
N LEU A 76 2.36 -2.27 -7.12
CA LEU A 76 2.15 -2.25 -5.67
C LEU A 76 2.75 -3.51 -5.04
N LEU A 77 3.39 -3.36 -3.89
CA LEU A 77 3.89 -4.45 -3.07
C LEU A 77 3.35 -4.31 -1.65
N GLY A 78 2.89 -5.41 -1.03
CA GLY A 78 2.38 -5.37 0.35
C GLY A 78 2.42 -6.72 1.06
N HIS A 79 2.62 -6.66 2.37
CA HIS A 79 2.51 -7.78 3.31
C HIS A 79 1.23 -7.66 4.17
N SER A 80 0.64 -8.76 4.63
CA SER A 80 -0.60 -8.85 5.44
C SER A 80 -1.59 -7.68 5.26
N LEU A 81 -1.63 -6.66 6.13
CA LEU A 81 -2.53 -5.50 5.99
C LEU A 81 -2.23 -4.69 4.73
N GLY A 82 -0.96 -4.42 4.43
CA GLY A 82 -0.53 -3.76 3.20
C GLY A 82 -1.02 -4.49 1.95
N SER A 83 -1.11 -5.82 1.98
CA SER A 83 -1.67 -6.62 0.88
C SER A 83 -3.18 -6.41 0.71
N ILE A 84 -3.92 -6.25 1.82
CA ILE A 84 -5.35 -5.96 1.84
C ILE A 84 -5.60 -4.55 1.28
N ILE A 85 -4.80 -3.57 1.72
CA ILE A 85 -4.84 -2.18 1.21
C ILE A 85 -4.64 -2.18 -0.31
N ASN A 86 -3.62 -2.88 -0.81
CA ASN A 86 -3.35 -2.97 -2.24
C ASN A 86 -4.51 -3.61 -3.02
N ASN A 87 -5.08 -4.72 -2.51
CA ASN A 87 -6.22 -5.38 -3.15
C ASN A 87 -7.46 -4.48 -3.20
N CYS A 88 -7.79 -3.81 -2.10
CA CYS A 88 -8.89 -2.85 -2.03
C CYS A 88 -8.68 -1.67 -3.00
N TYR A 89 -7.44 -1.19 -3.13
CA TYR A 89 -7.08 -0.15 -4.08
C TYR A 89 -7.33 -0.60 -5.53
N VAL A 90 -6.81 -1.78 -5.90
CA VAL A 90 -6.99 -2.33 -7.26
C VAL A 90 -8.45 -2.59 -7.58
N TYR A 91 -9.20 -3.15 -6.62
CA TYR A 91 -10.63 -3.37 -6.79
C TYR A 91 -11.38 -2.07 -7.12
N LYS A 92 -10.98 -0.96 -6.50
CA LYS A 92 -11.63 0.35 -6.66
C LYS A 92 -11.21 1.10 -7.93
N PHE A 93 -9.93 1.10 -8.30
CA PHE A 93 -9.40 1.99 -9.33
C PHE A 93 -8.91 1.29 -10.60
N GLN A 94 -8.45 0.04 -10.52
CA GLN A 94 -7.97 -0.75 -11.67
C GLN A 94 -6.93 -0.02 -12.55
N ASP A 95 -6.11 0.84 -11.96
CA ASP A 95 -5.27 1.80 -12.68
C ASP A 95 -3.76 1.60 -12.44
N ILE A 96 -3.35 0.38 -12.10
CA ILE A 96 -1.95 0.00 -11.84
C ILE A 96 -1.52 -1.14 -12.76
N ASP A 97 -0.21 -1.32 -12.94
CA ASP A 97 0.37 -2.31 -13.86
C ASP A 97 0.54 -3.71 -13.23
N GLY A 98 0.57 -3.81 -11.90
CA GLY A 98 0.62 -5.10 -11.21
C GLY A 98 0.71 -5.01 -9.70
N VAL A 99 0.40 -6.12 -9.03
CA VAL A 99 0.44 -6.24 -7.56
C VAL A 99 1.25 -7.47 -7.15
N ILE A 100 2.07 -7.31 -6.12
CA ILE A 100 2.85 -8.36 -5.48
C ILE A 100 2.42 -8.39 -4.00
N ASN A 101 1.64 -9.40 -3.64
CA ASN A 101 1.12 -9.55 -2.29
C ASN A 101 1.74 -10.78 -1.60
N THR A 102 2.11 -10.61 -0.34
CA THR A 102 2.63 -11.71 0.51
C THR A 102 1.77 -11.84 1.76
N ALA A 103 1.60 -13.07 2.26
CA ALA A 103 0.75 -13.40 3.42
C ALA A 103 -0.66 -12.77 3.38
N THR A 104 -1.25 -12.69 2.19
CA THR A 104 -2.54 -12.02 2.00
C THR A 104 -3.71 -12.89 2.42
N TYR A 105 -4.69 -12.30 3.09
CA TYR A 105 -6.00 -12.92 3.24
C TYR A 105 -6.86 -12.61 2.00
N SER A 106 -6.89 -13.53 1.05
CA SER A 106 -7.78 -13.46 -0.10
C SER A 106 -8.90 -14.47 0.06
N LYS A 107 -10.06 -14.06 0.58
CA LYS A 107 -11.27 -14.85 0.34
C LYS A 107 -11.58 -14.69 -1.15
N ILE A 108 -11.32 -15.72 -1.95
CA ILE A 108 -11.84 -15.79 -3.32
C ILE A 108 -13.36 -15.72 -3.17
N LEU A 109 -13.95 -14.56 -3.44
CA LEU A 109 -15.39 -14.38 -3.47
C LEU A 109 -15.91 -15.11 -4.72
N ASN A 110 -16.07 -16.42 -4.61
CA ASN A 110 -16.90 -17.17 -5.52
C ASN A 110 -18.32 -16.62 -5.38
N LYS A 111 -18.72 -15.74 -6.32
CA LYS A 111 -20.07 -15.20 -6.56
C LYS A 111 -21.03 -15.40 -5.37
N THR A 112 -21.20 -14.38 -4.54
CA THR A 112 -22.44 -14.27 -3.78
C THR A 112 -23.61 -14.30 -4.78
N LYS A 113 -24.46 -15.32 -4.66
CA LYS A 113 -25.68 -15.46 -5.46
C LYS A 113 -26.47 -14.14 -5.37
N LYS A 114 -26.88 -13.63 -6.52
CA LYS A 114 -27.96 -12.65 -6.61
C LYS A 114 -29.20 -13.31 -6.00
N PHE A 115 -29.69 -12.76 -4.89
CA PHE A 115 -31.06 -12.91 -4.44
C PHE A 115 -31.76 -11.59 -4.70
#